data_AF-A0A1D6DX47-F1
#
_entry.id   AF-A0A1D6DX47-F1
#
_cell.length_a   1.000
_cell.length_b   1.000
_cell.length_c   1.000
_cell.angle_alpha   90.00
_cell.angle_beta   90.00
_cell.angle_gamma   90.00
#
_symmetry.space_group_name_H-M   'P 1'
#
loop_
_entity.id
_entity.type
_entity.pdbx_description
1 polymer ?
#
loop_
_entity_poly.entity_id
_entity_poly.type
_entity_poly.pdbx_seq_one_letter_code
_entity_poly.pdbx_strand_id
1 'polypeptide(L)'
;MASPDDESAQPPSKRPRRDAEPEVDAAEPSPRVVLNPADCDLDFDVGGGGLRGSALHEGGFAYCWSGARATVGARGGGRYCFGCRIVAEQPVEMDPTTSGERHLCRIGVSRGDDPVGALGESQHSFGFGGTGKFSHQRRFVNYGVKFGVGDTVVCAVDLDSKPMASIGFARNGEWLGIARHFDAGEKGLGLVDAPLRPMRWGSALFPHVLLKNVIVEMQFSREDGLLPVDGYEPWASAFSQRNSVFGPSFEQNKCEVMMMVGLPASGKSTWAEKWVKEHQEKRYILLGTNLVLEQMKVPGLLRKNNYGERFERLMDYATWIFNKLLTRAANTPRNFIIDQTNVYKNARIRKLRPFANYRKVSCKREKGNDRFPVW
;
A
#
# COMPACT_ATOMS: atom_id res chain seq x y z
N MET A 1 -12.82 78.57 -60.90
CA MET A 1 -13.67 77.94 -61.92
C MET A 1 -13.07 76.58 -62.24
N ALA A 2 -13.91 75.54 -62.20
CA ALA A 2 -13.84 74.20 -62.82
C ALA A 2 -12.52 73.38 -62.88
N SER A 3 -12.65 72.12 -62.43
CA SER A 3 -11.84 70.88 -62.52
C SER A 3 -11.43 70.48 -63.97
N PRO A 4 -10.75 69.34 -64.30
CA PRO A 4 -10.53 68.09 -63.51
C PRO A 4 -9.22 67.24 -63.73
N ASP A 5 -9.09 66.21 -62.85
CA ASP A 5 -8.58 64.80 -63.00
C ASP A 5 -7.15 64.50 -63.54
N ASP A 6 -6.44 63.42 -63.19
CA ASP A 6 -6.44 62.34 -62.15
C ASP A 6 -5.17 61.51 -62.43
N GLU A 7 -4.26 61.26 -61.47
CA GLU A 7 -3.36 60.09 -61.53
C GLU A 7 -2.59 59.79 -60.22
N SER A 8 -2.64 58.50 -59.85
CA SER A 8 -1.63 57.69 -59.15
C SER A 8 -1.58 57.64 -57.61
N ALA A 9 -2.00 56.49 -57.06
CA ALA A 9 -1.32 55.84 -55.93
C ALA A 9 -1.69 54.34 -55.88
N GLN A 10 -0.71 53.46 -56.16
CA GLN A 10 -0.82 52.00 -55.98
C GLN A 10 -0.59 51.60 -54.50
N PRO A 11 -1.33 50.63 -53.94
CA PRO A 11 -0.99 49.99 -52.68
C PRO A 11 -0.14 48.70 -52.84
N PRO A 12 0.70 48.35 -51.85
CA PRO A 12 1.73 47.32 -51.97
C PRO A 12 1.23 45.87 -51.82
N SER A 13 2.02 44.94 -52.36
CA SER A 13 1.76 43.50 -52.47
C SER A 13 1.64 42.74 -51.13
N LYS A 14 0.66 41.84 -51.03
CA LYS A 14 0.43 40.93 -49.89
C LYS A 14 1.52 39.85 -49.79
N ARG A 15 2.07 39.65 -48.59
CA ARG A 15 2.96 38.52 -48.23
C ARG A 15 2.18 37.19 -48.21
N PRO A 16 2.81 36.06 -48.56
CA PRO A 16 2.16 34.75 -48.50
C PRO A 16 2.00 34.29 -47.04
N ARG A 17 0.83 33.70 -46.74
CA ARG A 17 0.52 33.10 -45.43
C ARG A 17 1.38 31.84 -45.26
N ARG A 18 2.09 31.74 -44.13
CA ARG A 18 2.71 30.49 -43.69
C ARG A 18 1.59 29.58 -43.20
N ASP A 19 1.48 28.40 -43.78
CA ASP A 19 0.63 27.34 -43.28
C ASP A 19 1.15 26.92 -41.90
N ALA A 20 0.27 26.91 -40.90
CA ALA A 20 0.58 26.45 -39.55
C ALA A 20 0.69 24.92 -39.59
N GLU A 21 1.86 24.40 -39.25
CA GLU A 21 2.01 22.97 -38.94
C GLU A 21 1.12 22.64 -37.73
N PRO A 22 0.44 21.48 -37.72
CA PRO A 22 -0.37 21.09 -36.58
C PRO A 22 0.54 20.87 -35.37
N GLU A 23 0.30 21.61 -34.29
CA GLU A 23 0.84 21.30 -32.96
C GLU A 23 0.38 19.88 -32.58
N VAL A 24 1.29 18.92 -32.68
CA VAL A 24 1.15 17.63 -32.01
C VAL A 24 1.25 17.91 -30.52
N ASP A 25 0.09 17.89 -29.85
CA ASP A 25 -0.02 17.86 -28.39
C ASP A 25 0.87 16.72 -27.88
N ALA A 26 2.05 17.07 -27.34
CA ALA A 26 2.92 16.12 -26.68
C ALA A 26 2.21 15.67 -25.40
N ALA A 27 1.49 14.56 -25.49
CA ALA A 27 0.80 13.96 -24.36
C ALA A 27 1.81 13.79 -23.21
N GLU A 28 1.52 14.41 -22.05
CA GLU A 28 2.38 14.24 -20.88
C GLU A 28 2.57 12.75 -20.59
N PRO A 29 3.80 12.31 -20.25
CA PRO A 29 4.07 10.92 -19.98
C PRO A 29 3.17 10.44 -18.83
N SER A 30 2.41 9.38 -19.09
CA SER A 30 1.53 8.79 -18.09
C SER A 30 2.36 8.40 -16.86
N PRO A 31 1.90 8.73 -15.63
CA PRO A 31 2.67 8.46 -14.42
C PRO A 31 2.89 6.95 -14.27
N ARG A 32 4.15 6.57 -14.10
CA ARG A 32 4.55 5.17 -13.95
C ARG A 32 3.90 4.56 -12.71
N VAL A 33 3.28 3.39 -12.88
CA VAL A 33 2.75 2.61 -11.76
C VAL A 33 3.90 1.90 -11.07
N VAL A 34 4.00 2.07 -9.75
CA VAL A 34 5.06 1.51 -8.90
C VAL A 34 4.49 1.14 -7.52
N LEU A 35 5.25 0.43 -6.68
CA LEU A 35 4.93 0.28 -5.26
C LEU A 35 4.93 1.65 -4.57
N ASN A 36 3.94 1.89 -3.70
CA ASN A 36 3.71 3.18 -3.07
C ASN A 36 4.35 3.24 -1.66
N PRO A 37 5.39 4.06 -1.43
CA PRO A 37 5.99 4.23 -0.10
C PRO A 37 5.03 4.85 0.94
N ALA A 38 3.98 5.54 0.49
CA ALA A 38 2.93 6.07 1.35
C ALA A 38 1.86 5.02 1.72
N ASP A 39 1.89 3.84 1.08
CA ASP A 39 0.92 2.76 1.28
C ASP A 39 1.61 1.39 1.38
N CYS A 40 2.62 1.31 2.24
CA CYS A 40 3.30 0.08 2.62
C CYS A 40 3.42 -0.03 4.15
N ASP A 41 3.69 -1.21 4.69
CA ASP A 41 4.06 -1.32 6.09
C ASP A 41 5.37 -0.57 6.35
N LEU A 42 5.58 -0.13 7.60
CA LEU A 42 6.74 0.69 7.93
C LEU A 42 8.06 -0.07 7.80
N ASP A 43 8.06 -1.40 7.89
CA ASP A 43 9.20 -2.29 7.67
C ASP A 43 9.31 -2.80 6.21
N PHE A 44 8.53 -2.24 5.28
CA PHE A 44 8.63 -2.56 3.86
C PHE A 44 9.61 -1.62 3.16
N ASP A 45 10.56 -2.18 2.42
CA ASP A 45 11.49 -1.46 1.55
C ASP A 45 10.99 -1.45 0.10
N VAL A 46 10.95 -0.25 -0.47
CA VAL A 46 10.65 -0.01 -1.89
C VAL A 46 11.93 0.49 -2.57
N GLY A 47 12.43 -0.27 -3.54
CA GLY A 47 13.65 0.01 -4.29
C GLY A 47 13.49 -0.20 -5.79
N GLY A 48 14.60 -0.19 -6.54
CA GLY A 48 14.59 -0.49 -7.98
C GLY A 48 13.66 0.42 -8.79
N GLY A 49 13.66 1.72 -8.50
CA GLY A 49 12.75 2.68 -9.15
C GLY A 49 11.27 2.49 -8.78
N GLY A 50 10.99 1.81 -7.66
CA GLY A 50 9.62 1.54 -7.19
C GLY A 50 9.08 0.16 -7.57
N LEU A 51 9.86 -0.67 -8.27
CA LEU A 51 9.44 -2.02 -8.66
C LEU A 51 9.94 -3.12 -7.74
N ARG A 52 11.03 -2.90 -7.01
CA ARG A 52 11.60 -3.92 -6.12
C ARG A 52 11.02 -3.76 -4.72
N GLY A 53 10.53 -4.85 -4.15
CA GLY A 53 9.95 -4.87 -2.81
C GLY A 53 10.59 -5.94 -1.93
N SER A 54 10.81 -5.62 -0.65
CA SER A 54 11.24 -6.58 0.36
C SER A 54 10.87 -6.10 1.76
N ALA A 55 10.63 -7.02 2.68
CA ALA A 55 10.48 -6.69 4.09
C ALA A 55 11.86 -6.60 4.77
N LEU A 56 11.97 -5.87 5.88
CA LEU A 56 13.02 -6.13 6.85
C LEU A 56 12.91 -7.60 7.31
N HIS A 57 14.05 -8.26 7.54
CA HIS A 57 14.09 -9.69 7.87
C HIS A 57 15.02 -10.01 9.05
N GLU A 58 15.78 -9.03 9.55
CA GLU A 58 16.72 -9.23 10.65
C GLU A 58 16.01 -9.42 11.99
N GLY A 59 16.53 -10.32 12.83
CA GLY A 59 16.04 -10.55 14.18
C GLY A 59 14.54 -10.82 14.22
N GLY A 60 13.80 -10.00 14.97
CA GLY A 60 12.36 -10.17 15.13
C GLY A 60 11.56 -10.01 13.83
N PHE A 61 12.07 -9.25 12.85
CA PHE A 61 11.37 -9.03 11.58
C PHE A 61 11.24 -10.30 10.74
N ALA A 62 12.10 -11.31 10.95
CA ALA A 62 11.98 -12.61 10.29
C ALA A 62 10.59 -13.27 10.48
N TYR A 63 9.90 -12.93 11.58
CA TYR A 63 8.59 -13.45 11.93
C TYR A 63 7.43 -12.56 11.44
N CYS A 64 7.72 -11.42 10.85
CA CYS A 64 6.74 -10.45 10.40
C CYS A 64 6.29 -10.71 8.95
N TRP A 65 5.06 -10.34 8.65
CA TRP A 65 4.62 -10.11 7.28
C TRP A 65 4.57 -8.61 7.04
N SER A 66 4.99 -8.19 5.86
CA SER A 66 5.04 -6.78 5.48
C SER A 66 4.49 -6.61 4.07
N GLY A 67 3.58 -5.65 3.87
CA GLY A 67 2.85 -5.45 2.62
C GLY A 67 3.07 -4.09 1.99
N ALA A 68 2.80 -4.01 0.69
CA ALA A 68 2.78 -2.76 -0.06
C ALA A 68 1.75 -2.80 -1.19
N ARG A 69 1.04 -1.68 -1.38
CA ARG A 69 0.17 -1.45 -2.54
C ARG A 69 0.84 -0.57 -3.59
N ALA A 70 0.38 -0.68 -4.83
CA ALA A 70 0.85 0.19 -5.91
C ALA A 70 0.29 1.63 -5.79
N THR A 71 0.88 2.56 -6.53
CA THR A 71 0.49 3.98 -6.58
C THR A 71 -0.85 4.22 -7.27
N VAL A 72 -1.30 3.28 -8.11
CA VAL A 72 -2.51 3.42 -8.93
C VAL A 72 -3.42 2.21 -8.76
N GLY A 73 -4.66 2.47 -8.36
CA GLY A 73 -5.73 1.49 -8.26
C GLY A 73 -6.71 1.63 -9.42
N ALA A 74 -7.40 0.54 -9.75
CA ALA A 74 -8.42 0.50 -10.79
C ALA A 74 -9.82 0.42 -10.16
N ARG A 75 -10.77 1.15 -10.76
CA ARG A 75 -12.14 1.27 -10.29
C ARG A 75 -13.17 0.59 -11.20
N GLY A 76 -12.83 0.29 -12.46
CA GLY A 76 -13.76 -0.31 -13.40
C GLY A 76 -13.29 -0.29 -14.85
N GLY A 77 -14.17 -0.73 -15.75
CA GLY A 77 -14.09 -0.48 -17.19
C GLY A 77 -12.83 -1.04 -17.82
N GLY A 78 -12.53 -2.31 -17.54
CA GLY A 78 -11.40 -3.00 -18.15
C GLY A 78 -11.01 -4.29 -17.45
N ARG A 79 -10.18 -5.07 -18.14
CA ARG A 79 -9.54 -6.30 -17.65
C ARG A 79 -8.06 -6.02 -17.53
N TYR A 80 -7.54 -6.03 -16.31
CA TYR A 80 -6.18 -5.59 -16.01
C TYR A 80 -5.36 -6.68 -15.35
N CYS A 81 -4.05 -6.70 -15.56
CA CYS A 81 -3.16 -7.63 -14.89
C CYS A 81 -1.81 -7.01 -14.53
N PHE A 82 -1.15 -7.57 -13.52
CA PHE A 82 0.21 -7.21 -13.12
C PHE A 82 0.96 -8.45 -12.62
N GLY A 83 2.27 -8.42 -12.73
CA GLY A 83 3.17 -9.50 -12.37
C GLY A 83 3.92 -9.25 -11.07
N CYS A 84 4.34 -10.34 -10.43
CA CYS A 84 5.29 -10.35 -9.33
C CYS A 84 6.26 -11.51 -9.58
N ARG A 85 7.53 -11.20 -9.77
CA ARG A 85 8.61 -12.16 -9.86
C ARG A 85 9.30 -12.28 -8.51
N ILE A 86 9.40 -13.49 -7.97
CA ILE A 86 10.11 -13.72 -6.71
C ILE A 86 11.60 -13.89 -7.04
N VAL A 87 12.41 -12.94 -6.60
CA VAL A 87 13.82 -12.80 -7.03
C VAL A 87 14.77 -13.58 -6.16
N ALA A 88 14.60 -13.51 -4.84
CA ALA A 88 15.53 -14.13 -3.90
C ALA A 88 14.88 -14.35 -2.52
N GLU A 89 15.45 -15.31 -1.78
CA GLU A 89 15.21 -15.49 -0.36
C GLU A 89 16.12 -14.56 0.45
N GLN A 90 15.60 -13.99 1.54
CA GLN A 90 16.40 -13.26 2.52
C GLN A 90 16.91 -14.25 3.58
N PRO A 91 18.19 -14.15 4.01
CA PRO A 91 18.75 -15.06 4.99
C PRO A 91 18.11 -14.80 6.36
N VAL A 92 17.56 -15.85 6.98
CA VAL A 92 16.87 -15.75 8.28
C VAL A 92 17.17 -16.93 9.18
N GLU A 93 17.31 -16.64 10.48
CA GLU A 93 17.45 -17.64 11.55
C GLU A 93 16.11 -17.79 12.26
N MET A 94 15.42 -18.91 12.01
CA MET A 94 14.06 -19.17 12.50
C MET A 94 13.92 -20.62 13.00
N ASP A 95 14.68 -20.98 14.04
CA ASP A 95 14.78 -22.34 14.57
C ASP A 95 13.45 -23.09 14.82
N PRO A 96 12.33 -22.46 15.25
CA PRO A 96 11.06 -23.18 15.40
C PRO A 96 10.20 -23.22 14.13
N THR A 97 10.60 -22.57 13.04
CA THR A 97 9.77 -22.41 11.84
C THR A 97 10.20 -23.39 10.75
N THR A 98 9.25 -24.12 10.18
CA THR A 98 9.54 -25.07 9.09
C THR A 98 9.98 -24.33 7.83
N SER A 99 10.86 -24.94 7.01
CA SER A 99 11.43 -24.27 5.83
C SER A 99 10.38 -23.69 4.88
N GLY A 100 9.25 -24.39 4.69
CA GLY A 100 8.16 -23.95 3.81
C GLY A 100 7.34 -22.77 4.33
N GLU A 101 7.63 -22.25 5.53
CA GLU A 101 6.92 -21.14 6.17
C GLU A 101 7.83 -19.92 6.44
N ARG A 102 9.11 -20.03 6.06
CA ARG A 102 10.12 -18.99 6.26
C ARG A 102 10.07 -17.93 5.16
N HIS A 103 9.89 -18.36 3.92
CA HIS A 103 9.99 -17.52 2.73
C HIS A 103 8.67 -17.56 1.97
N LEU A 104 7.85 -16.52 2.11
CA LEU A 104 6.50 -16.51 1.59
C LEU A 104 6.17 -15.22 0.87
N CYS A 105 5.54 -15.36 -0.29
CA CYS A 105 4.95 -14.25 -1.05
C CYS A 105 3.46 -14.49 -1.18
N ARG A 106 2.66 -13.42 -1.05
CA ARG A 106 1.25 -13.39 -1.44
C ARG A 106 1.05 -12.19 -2.36
N ILE A 107 0.48 -12.43 -3.52
CA ILE A 107 0.15 -11.43 -4.54
C ILE A 107 -1.36 -11.34 -4.69
N GLY A 108 -1.90 -10.15 -4.93
CA GLY A 108 -3.30 -9.98 -5.29
C GLY A 108 -3.72 -8.52 -5.25
N VAL A 109 -4.99 -8.26 -4.95
CA VAL A 109 -5.51 -6.90 -4.90
C VAL A 109 -6.26 -6.63 -3.61
N SER A 110 -6.24 -5.39 -3.17
CA SER A 110 -7.08 -4.94 -2.06
C SER A 110 -7.48 -3.49 -2.20
N ARG A 111 -8.56 -3.10 -1.52
CA ARG A 111 -9.01 -1.71 -1.46
C ARG A 111 -8.05 -0.85 -0.61
N GLY A 112 -7.94 0.44 -0.92
CA GLY A 112 -6.97 1.33 -0.25
C GLY A 112 -7.30 1.67 1.20
N ASP A 113 -8.49 1.34 1.69
CA ASP A 113 -8.93 1.50 3.09
C ASP A 113 -8.80 0.20 3.91
N ASP A 114 -8.34 -0.90 3.31
CA ASP A 114 -7.95 -2.09 4.06
C ASP A 114 -6.53 -1.95 4.66
N PRO A 115 -6.23 -2.61 5.79
CA PRO A 115 -4.87 -2.68 6.32
C PRO A 115 -3.89 -3.31 5.31
N VAL A 116 -2.75 -2.68 5.09
CA VAL A 116 -1.77 -3.13 4.09
C VAL A 116 -1.10 -4.47 4.50
N GLY A 117 -0.79 -4.68 5.77
CA GLY A 117 -0.23 -5.96 6.26
C GLY A 117 -1.19 -7.17 6.27
N ALA A 118 -2.38 -7.07 5.66
CA ALA A 118 -3.48 -8.01 5.81
C ALA A 118 -4.11 -8.49 4.48
N LEU A 119 -3.31 -8.59 3.40
CA LEU A 119 -3.78 -9.09 2.10
C LEU A 119 -4.51 -10.45 2.22
N GLY A 120 -5.77 -10.51 1.79
CA GLY A 120 -6.65 -11.69 1.87
C GLY A 120 -7.41 -11.87 3.19
N GLU A 121 -7.31 -10.93 4.13
CA GLU A 121 -7.91 -11.04 5.47
C GLU A 121 -9.20 -10.23 5.64
N SER A 122 -9.58 -9.41 4.65
CA SER A 122 -10.83 -8.63 4.63
C SER A 122 -11.77 -9.11 3.52
N GLN A 123 -12.97 -8.51 3.46
CA GLN A 123 -13.90 -8.69 2.36
C GLN A 123 -13.54 -7.90 1.08
N HIS A 124 -12.63 -6.92 1.16
CA HIS A 124 -12.21 -6.11 0.01
C HIS A 124 -10.79 -6.46 -0.47
N SER A 125 -10.31 -7.64 -0.07
CA SER A 125 -8.93 -8.09 -0.27
C SER A 125 -8.90 -9.54 -0.73
N PHE A 126 -8.12 -9.80 -1.77
CA PHE A 126 -7.98 -11.11 -2.43
C PHE A 126 -6.51 -11.37 -2.68
N GLY A 127 -6.02 -12.55 -2.31
CA GLY A 127 -4.61 -12.88 -2.48
C GLY A 127 -4.39 -14.34 -2.87
N PHE A 128 -3.27 -14.60 -3.54
CA PHE A 128 -2.75 -15.92 -3.86
C PHE A 128 -1.35 -16.05 -3.26
N GLY A 129 -1.18 -17.01 -2.35
CA GLY A 129 0.06 -17.23 -1.62
C GLY A 129 0.90 -18.38 -2.18
N GLY A 130 2.22 -18.28 -2.03
CA GLY A 130 3.22 -19.26 -2.50
C GLY A 130 3.00 -20.69 -2.02
N THR A 131 2.19 -20.88 -0.96
CA THR A 131 1.76 -22.20 -0.49
C THR A 131 0.67 -22.85 -1.35
N GLY A 132 0.28 -22.27 -2.50
CA GLY A 132 -0.79 -22.80 -3.35
C GLY A 132 -2.17 -22.56 -2.75
N LYS A 133 -2.40 -21.38 -2.16
CA LYS A 133 -3.66 -21.05 -1.49
C LYS A 133 -4.18 -19.69 -1.90
N PHE A 134 -5.47 -19.63 -2.20
CA PHE A 134 -6.22 -18.38 -2.34
C PHE A 134 -6.74 -17.94 -0.97
N SER A 135 -6.63 -16.65 -0.69
CA SER A 135 -6.98 -16.02 0.57
C SER A 135 -7.99 -14.89 0.38
N HIS A 136 -9.10 -14.96 1.10
CA HIS A 136 -10.13 -13.93 1.15
C HIS A 136 -10.93 -14.06 2.46
N GLN A 137 -11.25 -12.95 3.14
CA GLN A 137 -11.96 -12.95 4.43
C GLN A 137 -11.34 -13.90 5.47
N ARG A 138 -10.01 -13.96 5.55
CA ARG A 138 -9.25 -14.86 6.44
C ARG A 138 -9.46 -16.35 6.16
N ARG A 139 -10.10 -16.71 5.05
CA ARG A 139 -10.23 -18.10 4.59
C ARG A 139 -9.14 -18.38 3.59
N PHE A 140 -8.37 -19.43 3.84
CA PHE A 140 -7.27 -19.88 3.01
C PHE A 140 -7.65 -21.23 2.40
N VAL A 141 -7.95 -21.25 1.11
CA VAL A 141 -8.40 -22.44 0.38
C VAL A 141 -7.34 -22.86 -0.63
N ASN A 142 -7.17 -24.17 -0.83
CA ASN A 142 -6.24 -24.66 -1.84
C ASN A 142 -6.66 -24.13 -3.22
N TYR A 143 -5.69 -23.57 -3.95
CA TYR A 143 -5.90 -22.98 -5.27
C TYR A 143 -4.59 -23.05 -6.05
N GLY A 144 -4.71 -23.35 -7.35
CA GLY A 144 -3.57 -23.38 -8.26
C GLY A 144 -2.45 -24.28 -7.75
N VAL A 145 -1.22 -23.80 -7.87
CA VAL A 145 0.00 -24.53 -7.52
C VAL A 145 0.91 -23.69 -6.60
N LYS A 146 1.84 -24.34 -5.91
CA LYS A 146 2.86 -23.63 -5.12
C LYS A 146 3.79 -22.84 -6.03
N PHE A 147 4.33 -21.73 -5.52
CA PHE A 147 5.34 -20.93 -6.20
C PHE A 147 6.35 -20.35 -5.21
N GLY A 148 7.55 -20.05 -5.69
CA GLY A 148 8.67 -19.55 -4.89
C GLY A 148 9.67 -18.77 -5.73
N VAL A 149 10.92 -18.70 -5.26
CA VAL A 149 12.01 -17.99 -5.98
C VAL A 149 12.16 -18.52 -7.40
N GLY A 150 12.28 -17.60 -8.36
CA GLY A 150 12.39 -17.88 -9.79
C GLY A 150 11.04 -17.88 -10.51
N ASP A 151 9.93 -18.04 -9.80
CA ASP A 151 8.60 -17.97 -10.40
C ASP A 151 8.13 -16.52 -10.63
N THR A 152 7.39 -16.32 -11.71
CA THR A 152 6.58 -15.12 -11.96
C THR A 152 5.12 -15.46 -11.85
N VAL A 153 4.40 -14.76 -10.98
CA VAL A 153 2.95 -14.88 -10.81
C VAL A 153 2.28 -13.62 -11.34
N VAL A 154 1.30 -13.78 -12.22
CA VAL A 154 0.48 -12.69 -12.76
C VAL A 154 -0.89 -12.74 -12.11
N CYS A 155 -1.32 -11.63 -11.52
CA CYS A 155 -2.67 -11.43 -11.00
C CYS A 155 -3.51 -10.73 -12.08
N ALA A 156 -4.63 -11.33 -12.47
CA ALA A 156 -5.54 -10.81 -13.49
C ALA A 156 -6.91 -10.52 -12.87
N VAL A 157 -7.43 -9.31 -13.11
CA VAL A 157 -8.70 -8.82 -12.54
C VAL A 157 -9.59 -8.32 -13.67
N ASP A 158 -10.77 -8.91 -13.79
CA ASP A 158 -11.82 -8.45 -14.69
C ASP A 158 -12.78 -7.55 -13.92
N LEU A 159 -12.77 -6.26 -14.25
CA LEU A 159 -13.70 -5.25 -13.73
C LEU A 159 -14.68 -4.75 -14.80
N ASP A 160 -14.68 -5.37 -15.97
CA ASP A 160 -15.55 -5.04 -17.09
C ASP A 160 -16.84 -5.87 -17.06
N SER A 161 -16.74 -7.12 -16.58
CA SER A 161 -17.90 -7.96 -16.29
C SER A 161 -18.75 -7.39 -15.14
N LYS A 162 -19.92 -6.81 -15.47
CA LYS A 162 -20.82 -6.18 -14.49
C LYS A 162 -22.06 -7.04 -14.18
N PRO A 163 -22.52 -7.11 -12.92
CA PRO A 163 -21.88 -6.57 -11.69
C PRO A 163 -20.78 -7.49 -11.13
N MET A 164 -20.64 -8.70 -11.69
CA MET A 164 -19.76 -9.75 -11.18
C MET A 164 -18.38 -9.70 -11.82
N ALA A 165 -17.49 -8.95 -11.17
CA ALA A 165 -16.07 -8.96 -11.46
C ALA A 165 -15.44 -10.32 -11.11
N SER A 166 -14.21 -10.55 -11.59
CA SER A 166 -13.47 -11.76 -11.27
C SER A 166 -11.99 -11.50 -11.04
N ILE A 167 -11.35 -12.40 -10.29
CA ILE A 167 -9.91 -12.43 -10.09
C ILE A 167 -9.39 -13.84 -10.33
N GLY A 168 -8.30 -13.95 -11.09
CA GLY A 168 -7.57 -15.19 -11.33
C GLY A 168 -6.07 -14.94 -11.43
N PHE A 169 -5.30 -16.01 -11.58
CA PHE A 169 -3.84 -15.94 -11.56
C PHE A 169 -3.22 -16.81 -12.66
N ALA A 170 -2.06 -16.40 -13.15
CA ALA A 170 -1.18 -17.23 -13.96
C ALA A 170 0.17 -17.41 -13.25
N ARG A 171 0.86 -18.51 -13.51
CA ARG A 171 2.24 -18.75 -13.06
C ARG A 171 3.09 -19.13 -14.27
N ASN A 172 4.19 -18.40 -14.48
CA ASN A 172 5.14 -18.65 -15.57
C ASN A 172 4.45 -18.77 -16.95
N GLY A 173 3.41 -17.97 -17.18
CA GLY A 173 2.61 -17.98 -18.41
C GLY A 173 1.44 -18.98 -18.43
N GLU A 174 1.38 -19.93 -17.50
CA GLU A 174 0.27 -20.89 -17.41
C GLU A 174 -0.90 -20.30 -16.60
N TRP A 175 -2.08 -20.22 -17.22
CA TRP A 175 -3.30 -19.76 -16.55
C TRP A 175 -3.83 -20.79 -15.57
N LEU A 176 -3.98 -20.40 -14.29
CA LEU A 176 -4.45 -21.28 -13.20
C LEU A 176 -5.97 -21.22 -12.99
N GLY A 177 -6.69 -20.42 -13.79
CA GLY A 177 -8.13 -20.25 -13.68
C GLY A 177 -8.57 -19.11 -12.76
N ILE A 178 -9.86 -18.78 -12.85
CA ILE A 178 -10.52 -17.81 -11.98
C ILE A 178 -10.56 -18.36 -10.56
N ALA A 179 -10.01 -17.60 -9.61
CA ALA A 179 -10.03 -17.95 -8.20
C ALA A 179 -11.35 -17.56 -7.52
N ARG A 180 -11.94 -16.43 -7.91
CA ARG A 180 -13.19 -15.93 -7.32
C ARG A 180 -13.90 -14.93 -8.22
N HIS A 181 -15.23 -14.99 -8.22
CA HIS A 181 -16.10 -13.89 -8.65
C HIS A 181 -16.53 -13.04 -7.44
N PHE A 182 -16.69 -11.74 -7.63
CA PHE A 182 -17.13 -10.82 -6.59
C PHE A 182 -17.99 -9.70 -7.16
N ASP A 183 -18.89 -9.17 -6.34
CA ASP A 183 -19.72 -8.03 -6.70
C ASP A 183 -18.87 -6.74 -6.63
N ALA A 184 -18.61 -6.11 -7.78
CA ALA A 184 -17.87 -4.86 -7.88
C ALA A 184 -18.77 -3.62 -7.75
N GLY A 185 -20.10 -3.79 -7.77
CA GLY A 185 -21.08 -2.72 -7.67
C GLY A 185 -21.25 -2.17 -6.26
N GLU A 186 -22.24 -1.29 -6.09
CA GLU A 186 -22.52 -0.59 -4.82
C GLU A 186 -22.78 -1.54 -3.63
N LYS A 187 -23.48 -2.65 -3.87
CA LYS A 187 -23.81 -3.65 -2.83
C LYS A 187 -22.60 -4.50 -2.41
N GLY A 188 -21.58 -4.58 -3.24
CA GLY A 188 -20.36 -5.33 -3.01
C GLY A 188 -19.21 -4.41 -2.59
N LEU A 189 -18.17 -4.36 -3.42
CA LEU A 189 -16.94 -3.61 -3.10
C LEU A 189 -17.05 -2.10 -3.33
N GLY A 190 -18.12 -1.63 -4.00
CA GLY A 190 -18.37 -0.21 -4.27
C GLY A 190 -17.33 0.40 -5.22
N LEU A 191 -16.90 -0.38 -6.23
CA LEU A 191 -15.92 0.03 -7.23
C LEU A 191 -16.65 0.65 -8.42
N VAL A 192 -17.46 -0.14 -9.09
CA VAL A 192 -18.13 0.21 -10.35
C VAL A 192 -19.53 0.75 -10.06
N ASP A 193 -19.96 1.78 -10.81
CA ASP A 193 -21.31 2.36 -10.72
C ASP A 193 -21.73 2.77 -9.29
N ALA A 194 -20.75 3.10 -8.44
CA ALA A 194 -20.92 3.57 -7.08
C ALA A 194 -20.40 5.02 -6.95
N PRO A 195 -20.85 5.81 -5.97
CA PRO A 195 -20.27 7.11 -5.69
C PRO A 195 -18.78 7.02 -5.30
N LEU A 196 -18.03 8.12 -5.48
CA LEU A 196 -16.70 8.27 -4.87
C LEU A 196 -16.85 8.38 -3.36
N ARG A 197 -16.10 7.56 -2.62
CA ARG A 197 -15.97 7.71 -1.18
C ARG A 197 -15.15 8.97 -0.87
N PRO A 198 -15.34 9.59 0.32
CA PRO A 198 -14.52 10.72 0.76
C PRO A 198 -13.03 10.43 0.65
N MET A 199 -12.63 9.22 1.08
CA MET A 199 -11.32 8.66 0.78
C MET A 199 -11.36 7.97 -0.59
N ARG A 200 -10.84 8.65 -1.62
CA ARG A 200 -10.91 8.16 -3.01
C ARG A 200 -10.32 6.75 -3.17
N TRP A 201 -9.21 6.45 -2.51
CA TRP A 201 -8.57 5.13 -2.53
C TRP A 201 -9.45 4.01 -1.93
N GLY A 202 -10.47 4.35 -1.16
CA GLY A 202 -11.51 3.41 -0.71
C GLY A 202 -12.50 3.01 -1.81
N SER A 203 -12.36 3.52 -3.03
CA SER A 203 -13.22 3.22 -4.18
C SER A 203 -12.49 2.50 -5.32
N ALA A 204 -11.28 1.97 -5.09
CA ALA A 204 -10.50 1.26 -6.10
C ALA A 204 -9.76 0.06 -5.52
N LEU A 205 -9.50 -0.94 -6.36
CA LEU A 205 -8.60 -2.04 -6.03
C LEU A 205 -7.19 -1.68 -6.45
N PHE A 206 -6.21 -1.99 -5.61
CA PHE A 206 -4.79 -1.74 -5.86
C PHE A 206 -4.04 -3.06 -5.95
N PRO A 207 -3.09 -3.21 -6.89
CA PRO A 207 -2.09 -4.26 -6.86
C PRO A 207 -1.41 -4.28 -5.50
N HIS A 208 -1.27 -5.46 -4.92
CA HIS A 208 -0.85 -5.64 -3.55
C HIS A 208 0.04 -6.88 -3.44
N VAL A 209 1.19 -6.72 -2.79
CA VAL A 209 2.03 -7.82 -2.32
C VAL A 209 2.15 -7.82 -0.81
N LEU A 210 2.17 -9.01 -0.21
CA LEU A 210 2.42 -9.25 1.19
C LEU A 210 3.54 -10.29 1.30
N LEU A 211 4.67 -9.89 1.88
CA LEU A 211 5.93 -10.61 1.81
C LEU A 211 6.38 -11.05 3.20
N LYS A 212 7.13 -12.15 3.23
CA LYS A 212 7.87 -12.64 4.38
C LYS A 212 9.20 -13.18 3.90
N ASN A 213 10.28 -12.49 4.26
CA ASN A 213 11.67 -12.87 4.00
C ASN A 213 12.00 -13.12 2.52
N VAL A 214 11.32 -12.47 1.58
CA VAL A 214 11.59 -12.61 0.14
C VAL A 214 11.74 -11.25 -0.51
N ILE A 215 12.50 -11.22 -1.59
CA ILE A 215 12.65 -10.07 -2.48
C ILE A 215 11.82 -10.33 -3.73
N VAL A 216 11.02 -9.35 -4.13
CA VAL A 216 10.20 -9.42 -5.35
C VAL A 216 10.48 -8.26 -6.29
N GLU A 217 10.20 -8.48 -7.56
CA GLU A 217 10.11 -7.45 -8.59
C GLU A 217 8.69 -7.42 -9.17
N MET A 218 8.07 -6.26 -9.08
CA MET A 218 6.74 -5.99 -9.61
C MET A 218 6.79 -5.63 -11.08
N GLN A 219 5.77 -6.04 -11.83
CA GLN A 219 5.66 -5.81 -13.25
C GLN A 219 4.29 -5.23 -13.57
N PHE A 220 4.18 -3.91 -13.68
CA PHE A 220 2.90 -3.23 -13.91
C PHE A 220 2.64 -2.92 -15.39
N SER A 221 3.72 -2.92 -16.18
CA SER A 221 3.74 -2.66 -17.62
C SER A 221 4.60 -3.69 -18.37
N ARG A 222 4.49 -3.70 -19.70
CA ARG A 222 5.34 -4.54 -20.56
C ARG A 222 6.83 -4.19 -20.43
N GLU A 223 7.13 -2.92 -20.19
CA GLU A 223 8.51 -2.42 -19.97
C GLU A 223 9.13 -2.98 -18.69
N ASP A 224 8.31 -3.30 -17.69
CA ASP A 224 8.74 -3.96 -16.46
C ASP A 224 8.90 -5.49 -16.64
N GLY A 225 8.71 -6.01 -17.86
CA GLY A 225 8.80 -7.43 -18.19
C GLY A 225 7.52 -8.22 -17.98
N LEU A 226 6.36 -7.55 -17.85
CA LEU A 226 5.06 -8.22 -17.76
C LEU A 226 4.72 -8.92 -19.07
N LEU A 227 4.30 -10.18 -18.98
CA LEU A 227 3.60 -10.90 -20.02
C LEU A 227 2.11 -10.96 -19.62
N PRO A 228 1.24 -10.12 -20.21
CA PRO A 228 -0.18 -10.10 -19.86
C PRO A 228 -0.86 -11.41 -20.19
N VAL A 229 -1.86 -11.78 -19.38
CA VAL A 229 -2.77 -12.89 -19.69
C VAL A 229 -3.61 -12.51 -20.91
N ASP A 230 -3.91 -13.45 -21.79
CA ASP A 230 -4.74 -13.21 -22.98
C ASP A 230 -6.07 -12.54 -22.62
N GLY A 231 -6.37 -11.42 -23.30
CA GLY A 231 -7.56 -10.61 -23.05
C GLY A 231 -7.46 -9.64 -21.86
N TYR A 232 -6.33 -9.58 -21.17
CA TYR A 232 -6.04 -8.61 -20.11
C TYR A 232 -4.96 -7.62 -20.55
N GLU A 233 -5.13 -6.36 -20.17
CA GLU A 233 -4.15 -5.31 -20.39
C GLU A 233 -3.21 -5.15 -19.18
N PRO A 234 -2.01 -4.60 -19.35
CA PRO A 234 -1.15 -4.23 -18.22
C PRO A 234 -1.85 -3.27 -17.27
N TRP A 235 -1.63 -3.41 -15.97
CA TRP A 235 -2.28 -2.56 -14.95
C TRP A 235 -1.99 -1.07 -15.16
N ALA A 236 -0.83 -0.72 -15.70
CA ALA A 236 -0.47 0.66 -16.05
C ALA A 236 -1.45 1.31 -17.05
N SER A 237 -2.17 0.53 -17.86
CA SER A 237 -3.16 1.07 -18.82
C SER A 237 -4.43 1.60 -18.17
N ALA A 238 -4.70 1.23 -16.90
CA ALA A 238 -5.87 1.71 -16.16
C ALA A 238 -5.88 3.25 -16.02
N PHE A 239 -4.71 3.89 -16.06
CA PHE A 239 -4.57 5.34 -16.05
C PHE A 239 -5.17 5.99 -17.31
N SER A 240 -4.82 5.47 -18.49
CA SER A 240 -5.26 6.00 -19.78
C SER A 240 -6.77 5.94 -19.97
N GLN A 241 -7.44 5.01 -19.29
CA GLN A 241 -8.88 4.79 -19.40
C GLN A 241 -9.71 5.64 -18.41
N ARG A 242 -9.08 6.58 -17.67
CA ARG A 242 -9.71 7.45 -16.64
C ARG A 242 -10.47 6.68 -15.54
N ASN A 243 -10.25 5.38 -15.42
CA ASN A 243 -10.83 4.50 -14.42
C ASN A 243 -9.88 4.25 -13.24
N SER A 244 -8.86 5.10 -13.10
CA SER A 244 -7.82 4.98 -12.08
C SER A 244 -8.06 5.89 -10.88
N VAL A 245 -7.61 5.43 -9.71
CA VAL A 245 -7.53 6.23 -8.50
C VAL A 245 -6.10 6.19 -7.98
N PHE A 246 -5.53 7.36 -7.71
CA PHE A 246 -4.24 7.44 -7.05
C PHE A 246 -4.33 6.98 -5.59
N GLY A 247 -3.33 6.22 -5.18
CA GLY A 247 -3.10 5.89 -3.78
C GLY A 247 -2.80 7.16 -2.96
N PRO A 248 -2.67 7.00 -1.64
CA PRO A 248 -2.30 8.10 -0.75
C PRO A 248 -0.90 8.63 -1.10
N SER A 249 -0.68 9.91 -0.80
CA SER A 249 0.62 10.58 -0.82
C SER A 249 0.69 11.55 0.36
N PHE A 250 1.90 11.86 0.81
CA PHE A 250 2.12 12.71 1.97
C PHE A 250 3.29 13.66 1.72
N GLU A 251 3.12 14.91 2.13
CA GLU A 251 4.19 15.89 2.21
C GLU A 251 4.73 15.90 3.65
N GLN A 252 6.04 15.74 3.83
CA GLN A 252 6.64 15.55 5.16
C GLN A 252 6.35 16.71 6.12
N ASN A 253 6.38 17.95 5.62
CA ASN A 253 6.10 19.17 6.40
C ASN A 253 4.63 19.31 6.84
N LYS A 254 3.71 18.53 6.25
CA LYS A 254 2.29 18.46 6.63
C LYS A 254 1.97 17.24 7.51
N CYS A 255 2.93 16.35 7.72
CA CYS A 255 2.76 15.16 8.55
C CYS A 255 2.79 15.53 10.05
N GLU A 256 2.02 14.79 10.83
CA GLU A 256 1.95 14.98 12.27
C GLU A 256 2.34 13.72 13.05
N VAL A 257 2.91 13.95 14.22
CA VAL A 257 3.25 12.92 15.19
C VAL A 257 2.54 13.24 16.51
N MET A 258 1.72 12.30 16.97
CA MET A 258 1.02 12.39 18.23
C MET A 258 1.71 11.50 19.25
N MET A 259 1.99 12.01 20.44
CA MET A 259 2.54 11.19 21.52
C MET A 259 1.51 11.02 22.64
N MET A 260 1.16 9.76 22.92
CA MET A 260 0.29 9.43 24.05
C MET A 260 1.06 9.56 25.37
N VAL A 261 0.49 10.29 26.32
CA VAL A 261 1.09 10.53 27.64
C VAL A 261 0.14 10.12 28.75
N GLY A 262 0.56 9.14 29.57
CA GLY A 262 -0.20 8.67 30.72
C GLY A 262 0.30 7.32 31.25
N LEU A 263 -0.17 6.96 32.44
CA LEU A 263 0.17 5.70 33.11
C LEU A 263 -0.36 4.48 32.34
N PRO A 264 0.17 3.27 32.58
CA PRO A 264 -0.45 2.03 32.13
C PRO A 264 -1.94 1.95 32.52
N ALA A 265 -2.75 1.23 31.74
CA ALA A 265 -4.20 1.08 31.94
C ALA A 265 -5.04 2.37 31.96
N SER A 266 -4.47 3.54 31.62
CA SER A 266 -5.20 4.82 31.62
C SER A 266 -6.06 5.09 30.38
N GLY A 267 -6.31 4.09 29.51
CA GLY A 267 -7.14 4.22 28.31
C GLY A 267 -6.49 4.87 27.08
N LYS A 268 -5.16 5.00 27.05
CA LYS A 268 -4.41 5.63 25.93
C LYS A 268 -4.62 4.89 24.60
N SER A 269 -4.41 3.59 24.60
CA SER A 269 -4.53 2.74 23.42
C SER A 269 -5.95 2.80 22.86
N THR A 270 -6.96 2.71 23.73
CA THR A 270 -8.38 2.85 23.36
C THR A 270 -8.67 4.21 22.70
N TRP A 271 -8.11 5.30 23.24
CA TRP A 271 -8.27 6.61 22.63
C TRP A 271 -7.56 6.72 21.28
N ALA A 272 -6.33 6.22 21.19
CA ALA A 272 -5.55 6.26 19.96
C ALA A 272 -6.21 5.45 18.84
N GLU A 273 -6.68 4.24 19.13
CA GLU A 273 -7.45 3.41 18.19
C GLU A 273 -8.74 4.10 17.74
N LYS A 274 -9.45 4.77 18.66
CA LYS A 274 -10.64 5.56 18.33
C LYS A 274 -10.27 6.73 17.40
N TRP A 275 -9.19 7.44 17.69
CA TRP A 275 -8.71 8.55 16.87
C TRP A 275 -8.38 8.13 15.45
N VAL A 276 -7.68 6.99 15.27
CA VAL A 276 -7.39 6.41 13.95
C VAL A 276 -8.68 6.08 13.18
N LYS A 277 -9.71 5.56 13.87
CA LYS A 277 -11.00 5.24 13.24
C LYS A 277 -11.82 6.46 12.85
N GLU A 278 -11.71 7.55 13.61
CA GLU A 278 -12.43 8.80 13.36
C GLU A 278 -11.74 9.67 12.30
N HIS A 279 -10.42 9.53 12.11
CA HIS A 279 -9.60 10.31 11.18
C HIS A 279 -8.92 9.42 10.11
N GLN A 280 -9.73 8.66 9.37
CA GLN A 280 -9.23 7.70 8.38
C GLN A 280 -8.49 8.38 7.23
N GLU A 281 -8.82 9.64 6.92
CA GLU A 281 -8.14 10.48 5.93
C GLU A 281 -6.69 10.77 6.30
N LYS A 282 -6.36 10.79 7.59
CA LYS A 282 -4.99 11.00 8.08
C LYS A 282 -4.14 9.74 7.97
N ARG A 283 -4.74 8.55 7.89
CA ARG A 283 -4.06 7.24 7.85
C ARG A 283 -2.95 7.13 8.89
N TYR A 284 -3.28 7.43 10.15
CA TYR A 284 -2.34 7.31 11.25
C TYR A 284 -1.81 5.89 11.39
N ILE A 285 -0.50 5.78 11.61
CA ILE A 285 0.14 4.53 12.02
C ILE A 285 0.33 4.55 13.53
N LEU A 286 -0.35 3.63 14.21
CA LEU A 286 -0.29 3.47 15.65
C LEU A 286 0.96 2.67 16.04
N LEU A 287 2.03 3.36 16.40
CA LEU A 287 3.27 2.78 16.90
C LEU A 287 3.13 2.43 18.38
N GLY A 288 2.88 1.15 18.65
CA GLY A 288 2.85 0.59 20.00
C GLY A 288 3.31 -0.87 20.02
N THR A 289 3.45 -1.45 21.21
CA THR A 289 3.89 -2.86 21.34
C THR A 289 2.89 -3.83 20.69
N ASN A 290 1.59 -3.51 20.70
CA ASN A 290 0.55 -4.32 20.05
C ASN A 290 0.74 -4.41 18.52
N LEU A 291 1.13 -3.30 17.86
CA LEU A 291 1.42 -3.31 16.41
C LEU A 291 2.47 -4.36 16.06
N VAL A 292 3.53 -4.42 16.87
CA VAL A 292 4.63 -5.37 16.65
C VAL A 292 4.17 -6.82 16.84
N LEU A 293 3.38 -7.07 17.89
CA LEU A 293 2.83 -8.40 18.14
C LEU A 293 1.86 -8.86 17.05
N GLU A 294 1.05 -7.95 16.49
CA GLU A 294 0.16 -8.24 15.37
C GLU A 294 0.91 -8.54 14.07
N GLN A 295 2.03 -7.86 13.83
CA GLN A 295 2.92 -8.12 12.68
C GLN A 295 3.62 -9.48 12.82
N MET A 296 4.04 -9.85 14.03
CA MET A 296 4.67 -11.13 14.34
C MET A 296 3.66 -12.30 14.29
N LYS A 297 3.40 -12.85 13.11
CA LYS A 297 2.53 -14.04 12.93
C LYS A 297 3.28 -15.33 13.26
N VAL A 298 3.71 -15.50 14.52
CA VAL A 298 4.42 -16.69 15.00
C VAL A 298 3.43 -17.81 15.35
N PRO A 299 3.48 -18.99 14.68
CA PRO A 299 2.65 -20.12 15.05
C PRO A 299 2.87 -20.56 16.52
N GLY A 300 1.76 -20.73 17.24
CA GLY A 300 1.77 -21.30 18.60
C GLY A 300 2.03 -20.32 19.74
N LEU A 301 2.10 -19.01 19.51
CA LEU A 301 2.24 -18.04 20.61
C LEU A 301 0.99 -17.93 21.50
N LEU A 302 -0.19 -18.19 20.94
CA LEU A 302 -1.47 -18.23 21.67
C LEU A 302 -1.87 -19.64 22.11
N ARG A 303 -1.07 -20.67 21.80
CA ARG A 303 -1.39 -22.08 22.05
C ARG A 303 -0.13 -22.85 22.44
N LYS A 304 0.32 -22.74 23.70
CA LYS A 304 0.93 -23.81 24.54
C LYS A 304 1.65 -23.24 25.78
N ASN A 305 1.59 -24.01 26.87
CA ASN A 305 1.98 -23.71 28.25
C ASN A 305 3.49 -23.49 28.54
N ASN A 306 4.30 -22.98 27.61
CA ASN A 306 5.75 -22.72 27.81
C ASN A 306 6.04 -21.22 27.93
N TYR A 307 5.51 -20.59 28.98
CA TYR A 307 5.22 -19.15 29.02
C TYR A 307 6.36 -18.22 29.48
N GLY A 308 7.47 -18.73 30.04
CA GLY A 308 8.53 -17.87 30.59
C GLY A 308 9.48 -17.34 29.51
N GLU A 309 10.52 -18.12 29.20
CA GLU A 309 11.64 -17.67 28.34
C GLU A 309 11.22 -17.32 26.90
N ARG A 310 10.24 -18.04 26.33
CA ARG A 310 9.77 -17.78 24.95
C ARG A 310 9.00 -16.46 24.85
N PHE A 311 8.27 -16.10 25.91
CA PHE A 311 7.54 -14.85 25.97
C PHE A 311 8.48 -13.67 26.22
N GLU A 312 9.48 -13.83 27.10
CA GLU A 312 10.51 -12.81 27.32
C GLU A 312 11.29 -12.51 26.04
N ARG A 313 11.78 -13.54 25.32
CA ARG A 313 12.46 -13.36 24.03
C ARG A 313 11.58 -12.66 22.99
N LEU A 314 10.29 -12.95 22.98
CA LEU A 314 9.34 -12.26 22.10
C LEU A 314 9.21 -10.77 22.47
N MET A 315 9.16 -10.45 23.76
CA MET A 315 9.08 -9.07 24.23
C MET A 315 10.37 -8.29 23.93
N ASP A 316 11.53 -8.95 23.98
CA ASP A 316 12.81 -8.38 23.54
C ASP A 316 12.79 -8.08 22.04
N TYR A 317 12.34 -9.03 21.21
CA TYR A 317 12.13 -8.78 19.78
C TYR A 317 11.13 -7.65 19.54
N ALA A 318 10.03 -7.61 20.27
CA ALA A 318 9.01 -6.60 20.11
C ALA A 318 9.54 -5.19 20.44
N THR A 319 10.34 -5.08 21.50
CA THR A 319 11.01 -3.84 21.90
C THR A 319 12.04 -3.39 20.87
N TRP A 320 12.83 -4.34 20.37
CA TRP A 320 13.84 -4.08 19.35
C TRP A 320 13.22 -3.61 18.02
N ILE A 321 12.20 -4.33 17.53
CA ILE A 321 11.42 -3.96 16.33
C ILE A 321 10.83 -2.56 16.53
N PHE A 322 10.17 -2.30 17.66
CA PHE A 322 9.56 -1.00 17.93
C PHE A 322 10.57 0.15 17.79
N ASN A 323 11.78 -0.01 18.33
CA ASN A 323 12.80 1.03 18.25
C ASN A 323 13.28 1.23 16.81
N LYS A 324 13.45 0.15 16.03
CA LYS A 324 13.78 0.23 14.59
C LYS A 324 12.69 0.93 13.80
N LEU A 325 11.43 0.56 14.04
CA LEU A 325 10.26 1.20 13.43
C LEU A 325 10.17 2.69 13.82
N LEU A 326 10.41 3.04 15.08
CA LEU A 326 10.40 4.44 15.52
C LEU A 326 11.44 5.28 14.78
N THR A 327 12.65 4.75 14.58
CA THR A 327 13.71 5.42 13.79
C THR A 327 13.28 5.60 12.33
N ARG A 328 12.64 4.60 11.73
CA ARG A 328 12.17 4.68 10.34
C ARG A 328 10.97 5.62 10.19
N ALA A 329 10.05 5.63 11.14
CA ALA A 329 8.90 6.54 11.19
C ALA A 329 9.34 8.00 11.11
N ALA A 330 10.39 8.39 11.83
CA ALA A 330 10.92 9.75 11.81
C ALA A 330 11.41 10.22 10.43
N ASN A 331 11.74 9.27 9.54
CA ASN A 331 12.24 9.52 8.19
C ASN A 331 11.22 9.19 7.09
N THR A 332 9.98 8.80 7.47
CA THR A 332 8.95 8.35 6.54
C THR A 332 7.77 9.32 6.57
N PRO A 333 7.50 10.10 5.50
CA PRO A 333 6.41 11.09 5.46
C PRO A 333 5.03 10.44 5.62
N ARG A 334 4.52 10.30 6.86
CA ARG A 334 3.19 9.77 7.22
C ARG A 334 2.76 10.29 8.58
N ASN A 335 1.48 10.15 8.92
CA ASN A 335 1.01 10.51 10.25
C ASN A 335 1.22 9.36 11.25
N PHE A 336 1.70 9.66 12.46
CA PHE A 336 2.03 8.65 13.48
C PHE A 336 1.38 8.95 14.82
N ILE A 337 0.98 7.90 15.53
CA ILE A 337 0.63 7.98 16.95
C ILE A 337 1.59 7.07 17.72
N ILE A 338 2.35 7.61 18.66
CA ILE A 338 3.25 6.86 19.54
C ILE A 338 2.48 6.48 20.81
N ASP A 339 2.04 5.23 20.88
CA ASP A 339 1.33 4.65 22.01
C ASP A 339 2.25 3.78 22.87
N GLN A 340 3.03 4.45 23.72
CA GLN A 340 3.83 3.83 24.77
C GLN A 340 3.66 4.59 26.10
N THR A 341 4.12 4.01 27.20
CA THR A 341 4.15 4.68 28.51
C THR A 341 5.21 5.80 28.51
N ASN A 342 4.79 7.03 28.23
CA ASN A 342 5.68 8.18 28.03
C ASN A 342 5.59 9.21 29.17
N VAL A 343 5.62 8.76 30.44
CA VAL A 343 5.37 9.63 31.61
C VAL A 343 6.52 10.60 31.94
N TYR A 344 7.77 10.24 31.66
CA TYR A 344 8.94 11.09 31.94
C TYR A 344 9.19 12.13 30.84
N LYS A 345 9.28 13.42 31.22
CA LYS A 345 9.48 14.56 30.29
C LYS A 345 10.72 14.39 29.41
N ASN A 346 11.87 14.06 30.00
CA ASN A 346 13.13 13.92 29.27
C ASN A 346 13.07 12.75 28.26
N ALA A 347 12.39 11.66 28.60
CA ALA A 347 12.18 10.54 27.68
C ALA A 347 11.33 10.94 26.47
N ARG A 348 10.27 11.75 26.68
CA ARG A 348 9.44 12.29 25.58
C ARG A 348 10.25 13.16 24.62
N ILE A 349 11.02 14.10 25.15
CA ILE A 349 11.84 15.01 24.34
C ILE A 349 12.82 14.20 23.49
N ARG A 350 13.49 13.19 24.07
CA ARG A 350 14.41 12.31 23.33
C ARG A 350 13.72 11.55 22.20
N LYS A 351 12.54 10.97 22.46
CA LYS A 351 11.76 10.22 21.45
C LYS A 351 11.22 11.10 20.31
N LEU A 352 10.81 12.34 20.61
CA LEU A 352 10.28 13.28 19.60
C LEU A 352 11.36 14.09 18.88
N ARG A 353 12.62 14.03 19.33
CA ARG A 353 13.73 14.77 18.70
C ARG A 353 13.90 14.41 17.21
N PRO A 354 13.89 13.13 16.79
CA PRO A 354 14.02 12.77 15.38
C PRO A 354 12.87 13.28 14.48
N PHE A 355 11.69 13.52 15.05
CA PHE A 355 10.52 14.03 14.33
C PHE A 355 10.54 15.57 14.20
N ALA A 356 11.71 16.16 13.96
CA ALA A 356 11.87 17.63 13.91
C ALA A 356 10.98 18.28 12.84
N ASN A 357 10.77 17.59 11.71
CA ASN A 357 10.02 18.09 10.55
C ASN A 357 8.51 17.80 10.61
N TYR A 358 8.01 17.26 11.73
CA TYR A 358 6.60 16.92 11.91
C TYR A 358 5.91 17.94 12.79
N ARG A 359 4.60 18.14 12.55
CA ARG A 359 3.74 18.80 13.52
C ARG A 359 3.62 17.90 14.75
N LYS A 360 4.13 18.36 15.89
CA LYS A 360 4.11 17.60 17.15
C LYS A 360 2.85 17.91 17.93
N VAL A 361 2.16 16.88 18.36
CA VAL A 361 0.92 16.97 19.12
C VAL A 361 1.03 16.08 20.36
N SER A 362 0.65 16.61 21.53
CA SER A 362 0.67 15.87 22.80
C SER A 362 -0.74 15.60 23.28
N CYS A 363 -1.07 14.33 23.55
CA CYS A 363 -2.36 13.92 24.07
C CYS A 363 -2.21 13.40 25.51
N LYS A 364 -2.75 14.16 26.48
CA LYS A 364 -2.67 13.84 27.90
C LYS A 364 -4.08 13.62 28.46
N ARG A 365 -4.31 12.55 29.22
CA ARG A 365 -5.56 12.39 29.99
C ARG A 365 -5.49 13.23 31.26
N GLU A 366 -6.48 14.10 31.49
CA GLU A 366 -6.64 14.80 32.77
C GLU A 366 -7.51 13.98 33.74
N LYS A 367 -7.16 13.96 35.03
CA LYS A 367 -8.00 13.32 36.05
C LYS A 367 -9.32 14.09 36.14
N GLY A 368 -10.45 13.40 35.97
CA GLY A 368 -11.80 13.98 36.08
C GLY A 368 -12.45 14.36 34.75
N ASN A 369 -11.79 14.15 33.61
CA ASN A 369 -12.35 14.41 32.29
C ASN A 369 -12.01 13.25 31.34
N ASP A 370 -13.00 12.70 30.64
CA ASP A 370 -12.80 11.58 29.69
C ASP A 370 -12.16 12.00 28.36
N ARG A 371 -11.64 13.22 28.28
CA ARG A 371 -11.00 13.78 27.09
C ARG A 371 -9.47 13.75 27.21
N PHE A 372 -8.81 13.39 26.12
CA PHE A 372 -7.39 13.69 25.90
C PHE A 372 -7.31 15.00 25.11
N PRO A 373 -7.18 16.17 25.77
CA PRO A 373 -6.92 17.40 25.04
C PRO A 373 -5.67 17.26 24.17
N VAL A 374 -5.81 17.74 22.94
CA VAL A 374 -4.78 17.80 21.90
C VAL A 374 -4.03 19.11 22.10
N TRP A 375 -2.77 19.04 22.54
CA TRP A 375 -1.90 20.20 22.79
C TRP A 375 -0.79 20.32 21.76
#